data_AF-A0A219AH65-F1
#
_entry.id   AF-A0A219AH65-F1
#
_cell.length_a   1.000
_cell.length_b   1.000
_cell.length_c   1.000
_cell.angle_alpha   90.00
_cell.angle_beta   90.00
_cell.angle_gamma   90.00
#
_symmetry.space_group_name_H-M   'P 1'
#
loop_
_entity.id
_entity.type
_entity.pdbx_description
1 polymer ?
#
loop_
_entity_poly.entity_id
_entity_poly.type
_entity_poly.pdbx_seq_one_letter_code
_entity_poly.pdbx_strand_id
1 'polypeptide(L)'
;MTNWKFAKSVDENEEFKIEGLNIWNHYWHCVNKKVEVKGPDNGNVYFFKEYQIEGNDKTISFVAGEFIDSKVGIYLKDDLSEGKL
;
A
#
# COMPACT_ATOMS: atom_id res chain seq x y z
N MET A 1 3.29 14.24 8.45
CA MET A 1 2.57 13.64 7.29
C MET A 1 3.07 12.22 7.17
N THR A 2 2.18 11.23 7.14
CA THR A 2 2.58 9.84 6.89
C THR A 2 3.10 9.75 5.47
N ASN A 3 4.38 9.45 5.31
CA ASN A 3 4.97 9.28 3.99
C ASN A 3 4.68 7.86 3.50
N TRP A 4 3.97 7.75 2.39
CA TRP A 4 3.70 6.49 1.72
C TRP A 4 4.69 6.33 0.57
N LYS A 5 5.46 5.24 0.61
CA LYS A 5 6.47 4.93 -0.40
C LYS A 5 5.94 3.88 -1.34
N PHE A 6 6.11 4.12 -2.65
CA PHE A 6 5.81 3.12 -3.66
C PHE A 6 6.65 1.87 -3.40
N ALA A 7 5.98 0.74 -3.21
CA ALA A 7 6.62 -0.54 -3.00
C ALA A 7 6.69 -1.33 -4.30
N LYS A 8 5.55 -1.50 -4.98
CA LYS A 8 5.46 -2.30 -6.22
C LYS A 8 4.16 -2.04 -6.98
N SER A 9 4.19 -2.22 -8.30
CA SER A 9 3.02 -2.43 -9.14
C SER A 9 2.82 -3.93 -9.34
N VAL A 10 1.67 -4.46 -8.93
CA VAL A 10 1.37 -5.89 -8.89
C VAL A 10 0.36 -6.21 -10.00
N ASP A 11 0.63 -7.27 -10.78
CA ASP A 11 -0.30 -7.78 -11.78
C ASP A 11 -1.44 -8.60 -11.13
N GLU A 12 -2.55 -8.81 -11.83
CA GLU A 12 -3.79 -9.43 -11.29
C GLU A 12 -3.57 -10.78 -10.57
N ASN A 13 -2.59 -11.58 -10.99
CA ASN A 13 -2.30 -12.91 -10.44
C ASN A 13 -1.02 -12.96 -9.60
N GLU A 14 -0.40 -11.82 -9.32
CA GLU A 14 0.85 -11.77 -8.58
C GLU A 14 0.59 -11.62 -7.06
N GLU A 15 1.20 -12.49 -6.26
CA GLU A 15 1.14 -12.35 -4.81
C GLU A 15 1.93 -11.12 -4.33
N PHE A 16 1.39 -10.44 -3.32
CA PHE A 16 2.12 -9.41 -2.60
C PHE A 16 2.02 -9.63 -1.09
N LYS A 17 3.18 -9.76 -0.43
CA LYS A 17 3.28 -10.07 0.99
C LYS A 17 3.85 -8.89 1.77
N ILE A 18 3.17 -8.50 2.86
CA ILE A 18 3.66 -7.54 3.83
C ILE A 18 3.86 -8.29 5.14
N GLU A 19 5.08 -8.28 5.70
CA GLU A 19 5.43 -9.05 6.90
C GLU A 19 5.05 -10.55 6.82
N GLY A 20 5.08 -11.13 5.62
CA GLY A 20 4.70 -12.53 5.38
C GLY A 20 3.20 -12.79 5.20
N LEU A 21 2.33 -11.80 5.39
CA LEU A 21 0.90 -11.89 5.09
C LEU A 21 0.64 -11.52 3.63
N ASN A 22 0.05 -12.44 2.85
CA ASN A 22 -0.37 -12.15 1.47
C ASN A 22 -1.64 -11.30 1.52
N ILE A 23 -1.56 -10.05 1.08
CA ILE A 23 -2.66 -9.07 1.23
C ILE A 23 -3.96 -9.54 0.57
N TRP A 24 -3.88 -10.33 -0.50
CA TRP A 24 -5.04 -10.80 -1.27
C TRP A 24 -5.88 -11.85 -0.52
N ASN A 25 -5.29 -12.50 0.48
CA ASN A 25 -5.98 -13.53 1.28
C ASN A 25 -6.80 -12.94 2.44
N HIS A 26 -6.83 -11.62 2.59
CA HIS A 26 -7.49 -10.94 3.69
C HIS A 26 -8.54 -9.95 3.18
N TYR A 27 -9.50 -9.62 4.04
CA TYR A 27 -10.45 -8.56 3.75
C TYR A 27 -9.81 -7.18 3.92
N TRP A 28 -9.90 -6.34 2.90
CA TRP A 28 -9.34 -4.99 2.91
C TRP A 28 -10.33 -4.00 3.52
N HIS A 29 -10.11 -3.62 4.77
CA HIS A 29 -10.89 -2.58 5.44
C HIS A 29 -10.45 -1.19 4.97
N CYS A 30 -11.32 -0.48 4.24
CA CYS A 30 -11.00 0.88 3.80
C CYS A 30 -11.06 1.86 4.98
N VAL A 31 -9.91 2.42 5.35
CA VAL A 31 -9.78 3.37 6.46
C VAL A 31 -9.73 4.83 6.01
N ASN A 32 -9.18 5.08 4.81
CA ASN A 32 -9.18 6.40 4.19
C ASN A 32 -9.47 6.29 2.70
N LYS A 33 -10.41 7.10 2.22
CA LYS A 33 -10.85 7.09 0.82
C LYS A 33 -9.95 7.90 -0.12
N LYS A 34 -9.09 8.76 0.43
CA LYS A 34 -8.27 9.69 -0.35
C LYS A 34 -6.94 9.97 0.35
N VAL A 35 -5.90 9.31 -0.13
CA VAL A 35 -4.51 9.49 0.27
C VAL A 35 -3.70 9.89 -0.95
N GLU A 36 -2.98 11.01 -0.81
CA GLU A 36 -2.04 11.48 -1.81
C GLU A 36 -0.76 10.63 -1.78
N VAL A 37 -0.38 10.05 -2.92
CA VAL A 37 0.84 9.26 -3.08
C VAL A 37 1.56 9.62 -4.38
N LYS A 38 2.89 9.44 -4.40
CA LYS A 38 3.71 9.70 -5.59
C LYS A 38 3.93 8.44 -6.41
N GLY A 39 3.68 8.50 -7.71
CA GLY A 39 3.94 7.40 -8.64
C GLY A 39 5.43 7.08 -8.79
N PRO A 40 5.75 5.89 -9.34
CA PRO A 40 7.13 5.45 -9.56
C PRO A 40 7.89 6.28 -10.59
N ASP A 41 7.24 6.68 -11.69
CA ASP A 41 7.89 7.32 -12.84
C ASP A 41 7.60 8.82 -12.86
N ASN A 42 8.54 9.64 -12.39
CA ASN A 42 8.49 11.12 -12.38
C ASN A 42 7.61 11.79 -11.31
N GLY A 43 7.18 11.06 -10.27
CA GLY A 43 6.54 11.67 -9.11
C GLY A 43 5.13 12.22 -9.35
N ASN A 44 4.45 11.74 -10.40
CA ASN A 44 3.03 12.01 -10.63
C ASN A 44 2.23 11.76 -9.36
N VAL A 45 1.30 12.65 -9.04
CA VAL A 45 0.47 12.54 -7.85
C VAL A 45 -0.77 11.71 -8.15
N TYR A 46 -1.00 10.69 -7.32
CA TYR A 46 -2.19 9.84 -7.34
C TYR A 46 -2.96 10.01 -6.04
N PHE A 47 -4.28 9.81 -6.11
CA PHE A 47 -5.15 9.78 -4.95
C PHE A 47 -5.76 8.39 -4.80
N PHE A 48 -5.19 7.60 -3.90
CA PHE A 48 -5.56 6.22 -3.65
C PHE A 48 -6.20 6.03 -2.28
N LYS A 49 -6.62 4.80 -1.98
CA LYS A 49 -7.28 4.47 -0.72
C LYS A 49 -6.29 3.79 0.22
N GLU A 50 -6.38 4.11 1.49
CA GLU A 50 -5.71 3.35 2.55
C GLU A 50 -6.62 2.20 2.99
N TYR A 51 -6.00 1.04 3.12
CA TYR A 51 -6.63 -0.17 3.59
C TYR A 51 -5.88 -0.73 4.78
N GLN A 52 -6.62 -1.46 5.61
CA GLN A 52 -6.09 -2.30 6.67
C GLN A 52 -6.50 -3.74 6.46
N ILE A 53 -5.57 -4.65 6.76
CA ILE A 53 -5.83 -6.08 6.88
C ILE A 53 -5.43 -6.55 8.27
N GLU A 54 -6.13 -7.56 8.77
CA GLU A 54 -5.84 -8.20 10.04
C GLU A 54 -5.38 -9.64 9.81
N GLY A 55 -4.31 -10.05 10.49
CA GLY A 55 -3.79 -11.41 10.41
C GLY A 55 -2.65 -11.63 11.40
N ASN A 56 -2.55 -12.86 11.95
CA ASN A 56 -1.51 -13.24 12.91
C ASN A 56 -1.36 -12.24 14.07
N ASP A 57 -2.48 -11.82 14.68
CA ASP A 57 -2.55 -10.84 15.77
C ASP A 57 -1.92 -9.46 15.45
N LYS A 58 -1.86 -9.11 14.16
CA LYS A 58 -1.34 -7.83 13.68
C LYS A 58 -2.33 -7.15 12.74
N THR A 59 -2.26 -5.81 12.70
CA THR A 59 -2.96 -4.97 11.72
C THR A 59 -1.92 -4.34 10.80
N ILE A 60 -2.02 -4.60 9.50
CA ILE A 60 -1.15 -4.01 8.49
C ILE A 60 -1.92 -2.93 7.75
N SER A 61 -1.32 -1.75 7.60
CA SER A 61 -1.87 -0.66 6.79
C SER A 61 -1.06 -0.49 5.50
N PHE A 62 -1.74 -0.33 4.38
CA PHE A 62 -1.12 -0.03 3.09
C PHE A 62 -2.05 0.83 2.25
N VAL A 63 -1.48 1.57 1.30
CA VAL A 63 -2.26 2.30 0.30
C VAL A 63 -2.22 1.53 -1.01
N ALA A 64 -3.39 1.42 -1.66
CA ALA A 64 -3.52 0.70 -2.91
C ALA A 64 -4.48 1.40 -3.88
N GLY A 65 -4.17 1.32 -5.16
CA GLY A 65 -5.01 1.80 -6.25
C GLY A 65 -4.59 1.22 -7.60
N GLU A 66 -5.54 1.15 -8.52
CA GLU A 66 -5.31 0.64 -9.88
C GLU A 66 -4.76 1.78 -10.76
N PHE A 67 -3.71 1.48 -11.52
CA PHE A 67 -3.18 2.33 -12.57
C PHE A 67 -3.91 2.08 -13.91
N ILE A 68 -3.66 2.94 -14.90
CA ILE A 68 -4.30 2.85 -16.23
C ILE A 68 -3.94 1.56 -16.98
N ASP A 69 -2.82 0.93 -16.67
CA ASP A 69 -2.35 -0.32 -17.27
C ASP A 69 -2.85 -1.59 -16.55
N SER A 70 -3.90 -1.45 -15.75
CA SER A 70 -4.53 -2.54 -14.97
C SER A 70 -3.64 -3.14 -13.88
N LYS A 71 -2.54 -2.48 -13.52
CA LYS A 71 -1.70 -2.87 -12.39
C LYS A 71 -2.17 -2.22 -11.10
N VAL A 72 -2.06 -2.94 -10.00
CA VAL A 72 -2.34 -2.38 -8.67
C VAL A 72 -1.06 -1.84 -8.06
N GLY A 73 -0.99 -0.53 -7.88
CA GLY A 73 0.09 0.13 -7.14
C GLY A 73 -0.08 -0.06 -5.65
N ILE A 74 0.93 -0.64 -4.99
CA ILE A 74 0.98 -0.84 -3.54
C ILE A 74 2.00 0.09 -2.90
N TYR A 75 1.61 0.69 -1.79
CA TYR A 75 2.38 1.68 -1.05
C TYR A 75 2.44 1.31 0.43
N LEU A 76 3.63 1.38 1.00
CA LEU A 76 3.90 1.08 2.39
C LEU A 76 4.30 2.35 3.15
N LYS A 77 4.08 2.35 4.47
CA LYS A 77 4.57 3.45 5.31
C LYS A 77 6.10 3.48 5.25
N ASP A 78 6.64 4.69 5.13
CA ASP A 78 8.07 4.91 5.28
C ASP A 78 8.39 4.99 6.78
N ASP A 79 8.76 3.85 7.37
CA ASP A 79 9.10 3.72 8.79
C ASP A 79 10.37 4.49 9.19
N LEU A 80 11.00 5.23 8.28
CA LEU A 80 12.07 6.19 8.58
C LEU A 80 11.64 7.37 9.48
N SER A 81 10.40 7.38 9.99
CA SER A 81 9.85 8.45 10.81
C SER A 81 9.55 8.11 12.28
N GLU A 82 9.82 6.88 12.75
CA GLU A 82 9.81 6.58 14.19
C GLU A 82 11.12 5.92 14.61
N GLY A 83 11.98 6.74 15.22
CA GLY A 83 13.39 6.45 15.49
C GLY A 83 13.68 5.07 16.09
N LYS A 84 14.50 4.30 15.37
CA LYS A 84 15.45 3.36 15.96
C LYS A 84 16.86 3.72 15.45
N LEU A 85 17.49 4.61 16.20
CA LEU A 85 18.95 4.73 16.34
C LEU A 85 19.36 3.91 17.56
#